data_AF-A0A8H7U0Y2-F1
#
_entry.id   AF-A0A8H7U0Y2-F1
#
_cell.length_a   1.000
_cell.length_b   1.000
_cell.length_c   1.000
_cell.angle_alpha   90.00
_cell.angle_beta   90.00
_cell.angle_gamma   90.00
#
_symmetry.space_group_name_H-M   'P 1'
#
loop_
_entity.id
_entity.type
_entity.pdbx_description
1 polymer ?
#
loop_
_entity_poly.entity_id
_entity_poly.type
_entity_poly.pdbx_seq_one_letter_code
_entity_poly.pdbx_strand_id
1 'polypeptide(L)'
;MSSWLSRIENLQQCLDDFRFSTNDSANELLQLLCNICTVVREADANDATDLSVIVERSHAILNHGIALAYDQEDLFDFLPSFAHNDESPVVADSLQMPFGQSTVDTLVPLFQEWYSRIKSEDGTQKPIPTLPGPGRWDEASQPHGETTRLSRFRPDIAVTVTPDARLATVIHQARCGITCDHIYSPSNLVISPRSSFMAVTAAGGWKNLDPVVHWYDLDNPGYMDQNTSFRPALSDITHAVATDEDEKLLFVADSRCIQAYEVGSRSVENPGHPLEALYTLQSDGCDRDVAIMPNRRLVRAGKGRAFVWNIDLTQMLDDKQTGEGTPDADNQHDDRASPLVSVAVFADSNLMPSSWRLHEPTSWMLCGESGRLDRAYGCYALDLEHGGQVASRFLGHGGDTTSFSTSEGDANLFATACSDGYARLYDLRHPLPVMTFNSGKQAEPCSDVVLVHPDGLPSLFTGGETSQQIKMWDVRARAAIYELSTGNNAVVSMAWDTRSSSLFAATECQYMDRLGYTHDYRKARIPPWADDRVGENELDDEEDRGWPIKAFHGEDFFGYCFDAGEHTLFRYTFKPDEDPGPKELPAFGQASLYHTSW
;
A
#
# COMPACT_ATOMS: atom_id res chain seq x y z
N MET A 1 -32.68 -27.74 0.55
CA MET A 1 -31.30 -27.30 0.77
C MET A 1 -30.54 -27.64 -0.50
N SER A 2 -29.87 -26.68 -1.13
CA SER A 2 -29.10 -26.95 -2.36
C SER A 2 -27.95 -27.92 -2.07
N SER A 3 -27.48 -28.64 -3.08
CA SER A 3 -26.33 -29.54 -2.95
C SER A 3 -25.08 -28.83 -2.46
N TRP A 4 -24.92 -27.55 -2.79
CA TRP A 4 -23.81 -26.70 -2.39
C TRP A 4 -23.82 -26.42 -0.89
N LEU A 5 -24.96 -26.03 -0.34
CA LEU A 5 -25.10 -25.76 1.09
C LEU A 5 -24.81 -26.99 1.95
N SER A 6 -25.22 -28.19 1.53
CA SER A 6 -24.87 -29.43 2.23
C SER A 6 -23.36 -29.73 2.17
N ARG A 7 -22.65 -29.37 1.08
CA ARG A 7 -21.18 -29.50 1.02
C ARG A 7 -20.50 -28.52 1.97
N ILE A 8 -20.98 -27.28 2.04
CA ILE A 8 -20.49 -26.27 2.98
C ILE A 8 -20.71 -26.71 4.44
N GLU A 9 -21.88 -27.25 4.77
CA GLU A 9 -22.17 -27.78 6.12
C GLU A 9 -21.25 -28.95 6.50
N ASN A 10 -20.96 -29.85 5.56
CA ASN A 10 -20.00 -30.93 5.82
C ASN A 10 -18.58 -30.39 6.07
N LEU A 11 -18.13 -29.39 5.31
CA LEU A 11 -16.82 -28.76 5.51
C LEU A 11 -16.75 -27.99 6.83
N GLN A 12 -17.84 -27.34 7.24
CA GLN A 12 -17.96 -26.74 8.56
C GLN A 12 -17.77 -27.78 9.67
N GLN A 13 -18.46 -28.92 9.59
CA GLN A 13 -18.30 -29.99 10.56
C GLN A 13 -16.85 -30.53 10.60
N CYS A 14 -16.21 -30.68 9.44
CA CYS A 14 -14.80 -31.07 9.38
C CYS A 14 -13.88 -30.05 10.08
N LEU A 15 -14.16 -28.76 9.94
CA LEU A 15 -13.40 -27.70 10.62
C LEU A 15 -13.68 -27.67 12.12
N ASP A 16 -14.93 -27.83 12.56
CA ASP A 16 -15.31 -27.88 13.98
C ASP A 16 -14.68 -29.10 14.70
N ASP A 17 -14.50 -30.21 13.98
CA ASP A 17 -13.85 -31.43 14.47
C ASP A 17 -12.32 -31.40 14.33
N PHE A 18 -11.75 -30.38 13.68
CA PHE A 18 -10.30 -30.25 13.48
C PHE A 18 -9.56 -30.12 14.82
N ARG A 19 -8.48 -30.89 15.00
CA ARG A 19 -7.67 -30.89 16.23
C ARG A 19 -6.19 -30.90 15.87
N PHE A 20 -5.44 -29.98 16.48
CA PHE A 20 -3.98 -29.94 16.41
C PHE A 20 -3.40 -31.20 17.05
N SER A 21 -2.98 -32.15 16.23
CA SER A 21 -2.50 -33.44 16.73
C SER A 21 -1.38 -34.07 15.90
N THR A 22 -1.13 -33.52 14.70
CA THR A 22 -0.12 -34.02 13.76
C THR A 22 0.79 -32.88 13.30
N ASN A 23 1.99 -33.24 12.83
CA ASN A 23 2.88 -32.28 12.15
C ASN A 23 2.29 -31.74 10.84
N ASP A 24 1.21 -32.33 10.32
CA ASP A 24 0.55 -31.95 9.05
C ASP A 24 -0.67 -31.06 9.26
N SER A 25 -1.00 -30.70 10.51
CA SER A 25 -2.18 -29.89 10.86
C SER A 25 -2.28 -28.60 10.03
N ALA A 26 -1.16 -27.94 9.73
CA ALA A 26 -1.10 -26.75 8.89
C ALA A 26 -1.61 -27.01 7.45
N ASN A 27 -1.16 -28.12 6.83
CA ASN A 27 -1.58 -28.50 5.48
C ASN A 27 -3.04 -28.94 5.45
N GLU A 28 -3.50 -29.66 6.48
CA GLU A 28 -4.89 -30.09 6.60
C GLU A 28 -5.85 -28.89 6.72
N LEU A 29 -5.52 -27.92 7.58
CA LEU A 29 -6.29 -26.68 7.71
C LEU A 29 -6.31 -25.90 6.39
N LEU A 30 -5.15 -25.71 5.76
CA LEU A 30 -5.06 -25.01 4.47
C LEU A 30 -5.92 -25.70 3.40
N GLN A 31 -5.89 -27.03 3.34
CA GLN A 31 -6.70 -27.79 2.40
C GLN A 31 -8.21 -27.63 2.66
N LEU A 32 -8.65 -27.53 3.92
CA LEU A 32 -10.05 -27.24 4.25
C LEU A 32 -10.47 -25.87 3.72
N LEU A 33 -9.63 -24.83 3.90
CA LEU A 33 -9.89 -23.49 3.36
C LEU A 33 -9.99 -23.51 1.81
N CYS A 34 -9.08 -24.22 1.14
CA CYS A 34 -9.12 -24.42 -0.31
C CYS A 34 -10.41 -25.12 -0.77
N ASN A 35 -10.86 -26.14 -0.03
CA ASN A 35 -12.08 -26.88 -0.35
C ASN A 35 -13.33 -26.00 -0.24
N ILE A 36 -13.39 -25.10 0.76
CA ILE A 36 -14.49 -24.13 0.90
C ILE A 36 -14.55 -23.21 -0.32
N CYS A 37 -13.41 -22.62 -0.71
CA CYS A 37 -13.33 -21.76 -1.89
C CYS A 37 -13.68 -22.52 -3.18
N THR A 38 -13.33 -23.81 -3.27
CA THR A 38 -13.70 -24.65 -4.41
C THR A 38 -15.22 -24.80 -4.53
N VAL A 39 -15.93 -25.00 -3.42
CA VAL A 39 -17.41 -25.06 -3.43
C VAL A 39 -18.03 -23.74 -3.89
N VAL A 40 -17.51 -22.61 -3.40
CA VAL A 40 -17.98 -21.27 -3.82
C VAL A 40 -17.76 -21.08 -5.33
N ARG A 41 -16.57 -21.40 -5.84
CA ARG A 41 -16.25 -21.26 -7.27
C ARG A 41 -17.13 -22.13 -8.15
N GLU A 42 -17.37 -23.38 -7.76
CA GLU A 42 -18.25 -24.28 -8.50
C GLU A 42 -19.70 -23.81 -8.47
N ALA A 43 -20.18 -23.26 -7.35
CA ALA A 43 -21.53 -22.68 -7.27
C ALA A 43 -21.68 -21.44 -8.17
N ASP A 44 -20.68 -20.56 -8.18
CA ASP A 44 -20.61 -19.37 -9.04
C ASP A 44 -20.61 -19.77 -10.52
N ALA A 45 -19.73 -20.67 -10.94
CA ALA A 45 -19.65 -21.16 -12.32
C ALA A 45 -20.91 -21.91 -12.82
N ASN A 46 -21.81 -22.31 -11.91
CA ASN A 46 -23.08 -22.96 -12.24
C ASN A 46 -24.29 -22.05 -11.99
N ASP A 47 -24.09 -20.72 -11.85
CA ASP A 47 -25.15 -19.73 -11.64
C ASP A 47 -26.11 -20.12 -10.50
N ALA A 48 -25.56 -20.59 -9.37
CA ALA A 48 -26.36 -21.05 -8.25
C ALA A 48 -27.33 -19.94 -7.76
N THR A 49 -28.62 -20.25 -7.71
CA THR A 49 -29.66 -19.27 -7.31
C THR A 49 -29.51 -18.77 -5.87
N ASP A 50 -28.79 -19.52 -5.04
CA ASP A 50 -28.48 -19.25 -3.64
C ASP A 50 -27.00 -18.89 -3.41
N LEU A 51 -26.29 -18.42 -4.45
CA LEU A 51 -24.87 -18.05 -4.39
C LEU A 51 -24.55 -17.11 -3.22
N SER A 52 -25.35 -16.06 -3.00
CA SER A 52 -25.13 -15.12 -1.89
C SER A 52 -25.15 -15.81 -0.53
N VAL A 53 -26.07 -16.75 -0.31
CA VAL A 53 -26.16 -17.53 0.93
C VAL A 53 -24.96 -18.46 1.09
N ILE A 54 -24.48 -19.06 -0.01
CA ILE A 54 -23.30 -19.91 -0.02
C ILE A 54 -22.05 -19.09 0.34
N VAL A 55 -21.91 -17.89 -0.23
CA VAL A 55 -20.79 -16.97 0.03
C VAL A 55 -20.77 -16.52 1.49
N GLU A 56 -21.89 -16.05 2.04
CA GLU A 56 -21.97 -15.60 3.45
C GLU A 56 -21.67 -16.74 4.44
N ARG A 57 -22.16 -17.97 4.17
CA ARG A 57 -21.81 -19.11 5.02
C ARG A 57 -20.34 -19.49 4.90
N SER A 58 -19.80 -19.46 3.69
CA SER A 58 -18.39 -19.76 3.45
C SER A 58 -17.48 -18.75 4.14
N HIS A 59 -17.85 -17.46 4.11
CA HIS A 59 -17.17 -16.39 4.84
C HIS A 59 -17.06 -16.69 6.34
N ALA A 60 -18.18 -17.01 6.99
CA ALA A 60 -18.19 -17.33 8.42
C ALA A 60 -17.27 -18.52 8.76
N ILE A 61 -17.26 -19.57 7.93
CA ILE A 61 -16.42 -20.76 8.13
C ILE A 61 -14.94 -20.44 7.88
N LEU A 62 -14.63 -19.67 6.83
CA LEU A 62 -13.26 -19.22 6.54
C LEU A 62 -12.71 -18.39 7.70
N ASN A 63 -13.50 -17.45 8.26
CA ASN A 63 -13.08 -16.65 9.41
C ASN A 63 -12.77 -17.53 10.63
N HIS A 64 -13.54 -18.60 10.86
CA HIS A 64 -13.24 -19.56 11.91
C HIS A 64 -11.90 -20.27 11.66
N GLY A 65 -11.65 -20.72 10.43
CA GLY A 65 -10.42 -21.40 10.07
C GLY A 65 -9.19 -20.48 10.12
N ILE A 66 -9.32 -19.22 9.72
CA ILE A 66 -8.25 -18.22 9.81
C ILE A 66 -7.96 -17.88 11.27
N ALA A 67 -8.99 -17.76 12.13
CA ALA A 67 -8.78 -17.60 13.57
C ALA A 67 -8.02 -18.80 14.17
N LEU A 68 -8.32 -20.04 13.76
CA LEU A 68 -7.55 -21.22 14.19
C LEU A 68 -6.09 -21.19 13.71
N ALA A 69 -5.85 -20.63 12.51
CA ALA A 69 -4.52 -20.52 11.93
C ALA A 69 -3.58 -19.63 12.77
N TYR A 70 -4.11 -18.56 13.38
CA TYR A 70 -3.33 -17.61 14.17
C TYR A 70 -3.45 -17.81 15.70
N ASP A 71 -4.60 -18.18 16.27
CA ASP A 71 -4.80 -18.08 17.73
C ASP A 71 -4.24 -19.26 18.57
N GLN A 72 -4.34 -20.50 18.08
CA GLN A 72 -4.24 -21.69 18.96
C GLN A 72 -2.83 -22.30 19.04
N GLU A 73 -2.00 -22.12 18.02
CA GLU A 73 -0.63 -22.68 17.95
C GLU A 73 0.32 -21.81 17.08
N ASP A 74 -0.06 -20.58 16.71
CA ASP A 74 0.66 -19.72 15.75
C ASP A 74 1.13 -20.52 14.51
N LEU A 75 0.21 -21.26 13.87
CA LEU A 75 0.56 -22.17 12.77
C LEU A 75 1.23 -21.45 11.60
N PHE A 76 0.89 -20.17 11.43
CA PHE A 76 1.40 -19.33 10.36
C PHE A 76 1.67 -17.92 10.88
N ASP A 77 2.84 -17.38 10.54
CA ASP A 77 3.08 -15.93 10.60
C ASP A 77 2.31 -15.21 9.48
N PHE A 78 2.23 -15.86 8.30
CA PHE A 78 1.49 -15.41 7.12
C PHE A 78 0.74 -16.60 6.50
N LEU A 79 -0.59 -16.59 6.57
CA LEU A 79 -1.41 -17.68 6.03
C LEU A 79 -1.22 -17.80 4.51
N PRO A 80 -0.88 -18.99 3.96
CA PRO A 80 -0.77 -19.20 2.53
C PRO A 80 -2.08 -18.91 1.79
N SER A 81 -1.98 -18.45 0.54
CA SER A 81 -3.17 -18.28 -0.31
C SER A 81 -3.95 -19.59 -0.44
N PHE A 82 -5.26 -19.52 -0.21
CA PHE A 82 -6.17 -20.67 -0.28
C PHE A 82 -7.32 -20.48 -1.28
N ALA A 83 -7.45 -19.29 -1.87
CA ALA A 83 -8.54 -18.92 -2.77
C ALA A 83 -8.18 -19.03 -4.27
N HIS A 84 -7.11 -19.75 -4.61
CA HIS A 84 -6.60 -19.87 -5.97
C HIS A 84 -6.93 -21.22 -6.63
N ASN A 85 -6.74 -21.30 -7.94
CA ASN A 85 -6.72 -22.54 -8.74
C ASN A 85 -5.91 -22.30 -10.04
N ASP A 86 -5.91 -23.24 -10.98
CA ASP A 86 -5.15 -23.10 -12.24
C ASP A 86 -5.63 -21.92 -13.11
N GLU A 87 -6.94 -21.63 -13.08
CA GLU A 87 -7.54 -20.53 -13.85
C GLU A 87 -7.27 -19.16 -13.21
N SER A 88 -7.34 -19.10 -11.88
CA SER A 88 -7.11 -17.95 -11.01
C SER A 88 -5.89 -18.21 -10.11
N PRO A 89 -4.66 -18.11 -10.65
CA PRO A 89 -3.46 -18.62 -10.00
C PRO A 89 -2.90 -17.66 -8.93
N VAL A 90 -1.99 -18.21 -8.11
CA VAL A 90 -1.02 -17.41 -7.37
C VAL A 90 0.18 -17.12 -8.26
N VAL A 91 0.41 -15.85 -8.54
CA VAL A 91 1.58 -15.35 -9.24
C VAL A 91 2.69 -15.12 -8.22
N ALA A 92 3.76 -15.89 -8.34
CA ALA A 92 4.95 -15.75 -7.51
C ALA A 92 6.03 -14.94 -8.23
N ASP A 93 6.84 -14.23 -7.44
CA ASP A 93 8.04 -13.57 -7.93
C ASP A 93 9.15 -14.62 -8.14
N SER A 94 9.75 -14.64 -9.34
CA SER A 94 10.80 -15.59 -9.72
C SER A 94 12.16 -15.28 -9.07
N LEU A 95 12.39 -14.05 -8.59
CA LEU A 95 13.63 -13.70 -7.91
C LEU A 95 13.69 -14.35 -6.53
N GLN A 96 14.63 -15.27 -6.36
CA GLN A 96 14.85 -15.95 -5.09
C GLN A 96 15.71 -15.09 -4.17
N MET A 97 15.05 -14.49 -3.18
CA MET A 97 15.65 -13.69 -2.10
C MET A 97 15.01 -14.15 -0.79
N PRO A 98 15.41 -15.33 -0.25
CA PRO A 98 14.78 -15.89 0.95
C PRO A 98 15.04 -15.06 2.21
N PHE A 99 16.10 -14.24 2.20
CA PHE A 99 16.45 -13.32 3.27
C PHE A 99 16.96 -12.01 2.68
N GLY A 100 16.82 -10.91 3.42
CA GLY A 100 17.50 -9.65 3.08
C GLY A 100 19.02 -9.80 3.13
N GLN A 101 19.74 -8.97 2.36
CA GLN A 101 21.19 -9.03 2.20
C GLN A 101 21.93 -8.93 3.55
N SER A 102 21.45 -8.13 4.50
CA SER A 102 22.04 -8.01 5.84
C SER A 102 21.98 -9.32 6.65
N THR A 103 20.86 -10.04 6.58
CA THR A 103 20.71 -11.37 7.20
C THR A 103 21.66 -12.38 6.55
N VAL A 104 21.79 -12.32 5.22
CA VAL A 104 22.78 -13.11 4.47
C VAL A 104 24.19 -12.77 4.98
N ASP A 105 24.60 -11.51 4.98
CA ASP A 105 25.93 -11.06 5.40
C ASP A 105 26.29 -11.48 6.83
N THR A 106 25.31 -11.63 7.71
CA THR A 106 25.51 -12.09 9.09
C THR A 106 25.62 -13.62 9.18
N LEU A 107 24.74 -14.35 8.48
CA LEU A 107 24.67 -15.81 8.56
C LEU A 107 25.75 -16.51 7.73
N VAL A 108 26.14 -15.92 6.59
CA VAL A 108 27.12 -16.52 5.66
C VAL A 108 28.47 -16.74 6.32
N PRO A 109 29.11 -15.77 7.01
CA PRO A 109 30.39 -16.01 7.67
C PRO A 109 30.32 -17.11 8.73
N LEU A 110 29.23 -17.17 9.51
CA LEU A 110 29.00 -18.21 10.52
C LEU A 110 28.82 -19.59 9.88
N PHE A 111 28.03 -19.66 8.81
CA PHE A 111 27.85 -20.89 8.03
C PHE A 111 29.17 -21.33 7.39
N GLN A 112 29.93 -20.40 6.79
CA GLN A 112 31.25 -20.67 6.20
C GLN A 112 32.24 -21.17 7.25
N GLU A 113 32.27 -20.56 8.43
CA GLU A 113 33.12 -20.99 9.54
C GLU A 113 32.73 -22.40 10.01
N TRP A 114 31.44 -22.66 10.24
CA TRP A 114 30.93 -23.99 10.58
C TRP A 114 31.24 -25.04 9.51
N TYR A 115 30.96 -24.73 8.23
CA TYR A 115 31.20 -25.62 7.09
C TYR A 115 32.68 -25.91 6.90
N SER A 116 33.55 -24.92 7.10
CA SER A 116 35.01 -25.08 7.01
C SER A 116 35.58 -26.04 8.06
N ARG A 117 34.86 -26.27 9.17
CA ARG A 117 35.22 -27.22 10.23
C ARG A 117 34.78 -28.66 9.91
N ILE A 118 33.93 -28.86 8.91
CA ILE A 118 33.48 -30.19 8.45
C ILE A 118 34.52 -30.75 7.47
N LYS A 119 35.32 -31.72 7.92
CA LYS A 119 36.22 -32.48 7.04
C LYS A 119 35.46 -33.65 6.40
N SER A 120 35.70 -33.90 5.11
CA SER A 120 35.27 -35.16 4.49
C SER A 120 36.06 -36.34 5.08
N GLU A 121 35.53 -37.56 4.97
CA GLU A 121 36.21 -38.80 5.42
C GLU A 121 37.60 -38.98 4.77
N ASP A 122 37.83 -38.37 3.61
CA ASP A 122 39.09 -38.41 2.85
C ASP A 122 40.05 -37.24 3.17
N GLY A 123 39.73 -36.40 4.17
CA GLY A 123 40.57 -35.28 4.59
C GLY A 123 40.60 -34.09 3.63
N THR A 124 39.76 -34.11 2.59
CA THR A 124 39.61 -33.02 1.61
C THR A 124 38.55 -32.00 2.08
N GLN A 125 38.89 -30.71 1.98
CA GLN A 125 37.95 -29.64 2.31
C GLN A 125 36.94 -29.52 1.17
N LYS A 126 35.64 -29.70 1.46
CA LYS A 126 34.60 -29.51 0.44
C LYS A 126 34.51 -28.02 0.09
N PRO A 127 34.36 -27.65 -1.21
CA PRO A 127 34.16 -26.27 -1.59
C PRO A 127 32.89 -25.73 -0.94
N ILE A 128 32.97 -24.51 -0.42
CA ILE A 128 31.82 -23.82 0.19
C ILE A 128 30.75 -23.66 -0.90
N PRO A 129 29.50 -24.12 -0.67
CA PRO A 129 28.42 -23.88 -1.60
C PRO A 129 28.19 -22.38 -1.77
N THR A 130 28.13 -21.88 -3.00
CA THR A 130 27.64 -20.52 -3.25
C THR A 130 26.18 -20.47 -2.83
N LEU A 131 25.88 -19.64 -1.83
CA LEU A 131 24.50 -19.43 -1.41
C LEU A 131 23.75 -18.73 -2.55
N PRO A 132 22.56 -19.22 -2.92
CA PRO A 132 21.75 -18.58 -3.93
C PRO A 132 21.37 -17.19 -3.45
N GLY A 133 21.64 -16.20 -4.28
CA GLY A 133 21.27 -14.81 -4.09
C GLY A 133 20.98 -14.18 -5.45
N PRO A 134 20.46 -12.95 -5.48
CA PRO A 134 19.99 -12.30 -6.71
C PRO A 134 21.13 -11.99 -7.67
N GLY A 135 22.38 -12.06 -7.19
CA GLY A 135 23.56 -11.63 -7.91
C GLY A 135 23.66 -10.11 -7.97
N ARG A 136 24.78 -9.62 -8.51
CA ARG A 136 24.99 -8.18 -8.72
C ARG A 136 24.04 -7.65 -9.78
N TRP A 137 23.79 -6.35 -9.73
CA TRP A 137 23.11 -5.67 -10.83
C TRP A 137 23.91 -5.78 -12.13
N ASP A 138 23.21 -5.99 -13.23
CA ASP A 138 23.78 -6.11 -14.57
C ASP A 138 23.01 -5.21 -15.53
N GLU A 139 23.74 -4.30 -16.18
CA GLU A 139 23.19 -3.40 -17.19
C GLU A 139 22.64 -4.18 -18.40
N ALA A 140 23.26 -5.30 -18.75
CA ALA A 140 22.81 -6.13 -19.87
C ALA A 140 21.45 -6.81 -19.62
N SER A 141 21.00 -6.87 -18.36
CA SER A 141 19.67 -7.39 -18.00
C SER A 141 18.54 -6.37 -18.19
N GLN A 142 18.87 -5.09 -18.44
CA GLN A 142 17.88 -4.05 -18.61
C GLN A 142 17.25 -4.12 -20.02
N PRO A 143 15.92 -3.98 -20.14
CA PRO A 143 15.24 -4.11 -21.43
C PRO A 143 15.46 -2.90 -22.36
N HIS A 144 15.92 -1.76 -21.83
CA HIS A 144 16.12 -0.54 -22.60
C HIS A 144 17.25 0.33 -22.00
N GLY A 145 17.93 1.15 -22.83
CA GLY A 145 19.02 2.04 -22.36
C GLY A 145 18.55 3.17 -21.43
N GLU A 146 17.26 3.51 -21.53
CA GLU A 146 16.56 4.50 -20.67
C GLU A 146 15.86 3.87 -19.47
N THR A 147 16.04 2.57 -19.25
CA THR A 147 15.57 1.94 -18.02
C THR A 147 16.29 2.54 -16.82
N THR A 148 15.55 2.87 -15.76
CA THR A 148 16.13 3.43 -14.54
C THR A 148 17.11 2.45 -13.90
N ARG A 149 18.25 2.98 -13.43
CA ARG A 149 19.25 2.20 -12.68
C ARG A 149 18.72 1.76 -11.31
N LEU A 150 17.66 2.38 -10.80
CA LEU A 150 16.98 2.00 -9.57
C LEU A 150 15.89 0.95 -9.80
N SER A 151 16.10 0.05 -10.78
CA SER A 151 15.21 -1.07 -11.05
C SER A 151 15.98 -2.40 -11.18
N ARG A 152 15.28 -3.49 -10.87
CA ARG A 152 15.81 -4.86 -10.98
C ARG A 152 14.85 -5.78 -11.71
N PHE A 153 15.23 -6.20 -12.92
CA PHE A 153 14.40 -7.03 -13.80
C PHE A 153 14.50 -8.53 -13.47
N ARG A 154 13.40 -9.24 -13.74
CA ARG A 154 13.35 -10.70 -13.72
C ARG A 154 13.81 -11.27 -15.06
N PRO A 155 14.77 -12.21 -15.08
CA PRO A 155 15.18 -12.85 -16.32
C PRO A 155 14.04 -13.71 -16.88
N ASP A 156 14.07 -13.93 -18.19
CA ASP A 156 13.20 -14.89 -18.90
C ASP A 156 11.68 -14.61 -18.84
N ILE A 157 11.27 -13.38 -18.54
CA ILE A 157 9.86 -12.99 -18.58
C ILE A 157 9.47 -12.43 -19.95
N ALA A 158 8.54 -13.11 -20.63
CA ALA A 158 7.93 -12.62 -21.86
C ALA A 158 6.82 -11.61 -21.52
N VAL A 159 7.11 -10.32 -21.69
CA VAL A 159 6.14 -9.24 -21.49
C VAL A 159 5.05 -9.29 -22.59
N THR A 160 3.81 -9.02 -22.22
CA THR A 160 2.65 -9.14 -23.13
C THR A 160 2.33 -7.86 -23.91
N VAL A 161 3.05 -6.77 -23.65
CA VAL A 161 2.80 -5.44 -24.22
C VAL A 161 3.20 -5.38 -25.68
N THR A 162 2.37 -4.74 -26.49
CA THR A 162 2.62 -4.51 -27.92
C THR A 162 3.28 -3.13 -28.12
N PRO A 163 4.15 -2.95 -29.15
CA PRO A 163 4.89 -1.70 -29.34
C PRO A 163 4.05 -0.43 -29.57
N ASP A 164 2.78 -0.58 -29.96
CA ASP A 164 1.79 0.49 -30.11
C ASP A 164 1.22 0.99 -28.77
N ALA A 165 1.28 0.17 -27.71
CA ALA A 165 0.94 0.56 -26.35
C ALA A 165 2.13 1.28 -25.70
N ARG A 166 2.28 2.57 -26.02
CA ARG A 166 3.47 3.37 -25.68
C ARG A 166 3.70 3.52 -24.18
N LEU A 167 2.69 3.91 -23.42
CA LEU A 167 2.81 4.11 -21.97
C LEU A 167 3.01 2.77 -21.27
N ALA A 168 2.27 1.74 -21.67
CA ALA A 168 2.46 0.38 -21.15
C ALA A 168 3.89 -0.11 -21.41
N THR A 169 4.44 0.14 -22.60
CA THR A 169 5.82 -0.25 -22.93
C THR A 169 6.83 0.44 -22.01
N VAL A 170 6.66 1.75 -21.78
CA VAL A 170 7.54 2.55 -20.91
C VAL A 170 7.49 2.06 -19.47
N ILE A 171 6.29 1.79 -18.95
CA ILE A 171 6.10 1.20 -17.63
C ILE A 171 6.77 -0.18 -17.57
N HIS A 172 6.53 -1.08 -18.51
CA HIS A 172 7.11 -2.43 -18.50
C HIS A 172 8.62 -2.46 -18.69
N GLN A 173 9.22 -1.39 -19.21
CA GLN A 173 10.66 -1.21 -19.32
C GLN A 173 11.25 -0.38 -18.18
N ALA A 174 10.47 -0.01 -17.16
CA ALA A 174 10.88 0.88 -16.06
C ALA A 174 11.59 2.14 -16.55
N ARG A 175 11.11 2.72 -17.65
CA ARG A 175 11.64 3.96 -18.24
C ARG A 175 11.05 5.15 -17.50
N CYS A 176 11.58 5.41 -16.30
CA CYS A 176 11.15 6.51 -15.46
C CYS A 176 12.31 7.33 -14.89
N GLY A 177 12.07 8.65 -14.78
CA GLY A 177 12.85 9.53 -13.93
C GLY A 177 12.34 9.46 -12.49
N ILE A 178 13.24 9.56 -11.52
CA ILE A 178 12.93 9.43 -10.10
C ILE A 178 13.37 10.71 -9.39
N THR A 179 12.40 11.39 -8.81
CA THR A 179 12.61 12.54 -7.94
C THR A 179 11.99 12.26 -6.58
N CYS A 180 12.46 12.95 -5.55
CA CYS A 180 11.95 12.76 -4.20
C CYS A 180 11.84 14.08 -3.43
N ASP A 181 10.99 14.10 -2.41
CA ASP A 181 10.85 15.19 -1.45
C ASP A 181 10.85 14.62 -0.02
N HIS A 182 11.40 15.37 0.93
CA HIS A 182 11.39 15.02 2.34
C HIS A 182 10.00 15.20 2.93
N ILE A 183 9.54 14.21 3.70
CA ILE A 183 8.25 14.26 4.40
C ILE A 183 8.42 13.87 5.87
N TYR A 184 7.41 14.17 6.69
CA TYR A 184 7.29 13.55 8.02
C TYR A 184 6.89 12.08 7.91
N SER A 185 6.90 11.33 9.04
CA SER A 185 6.56 9.90 9.09
C SER A 185 5.17 9.67 8.49
N PRO A 186 5.05 9.08 7.29
CA PRO A 186 3.80 9.07 6.56
C PRO A 186 2.82 8.04 7.12
N SER A 187 1.52 8.33 6.97
CA SER A 187 0.45 7.40 7.28
C SER A 187 -0.46 7.11 6.07
N ASN A 188 -0.62 8.05 5.14
CA ASN A 188 -1.47 7.87 3.96
C ASN A 188 -1.06 8.84 2.84
N LEU A 189 -1.35 8.49 1.59
CA LEU A 189 -1.17 9.31 0.41
C LEU A 189 -2.45 9.25 -0.44
N VAL A 190 -3.00 10.42 -0.75
CA VAL A 190 -4.17 10.54 -1.64
C VAL A 190 -3.91 11.53 -2.77
N ILE A 191 -4.41 11.19 -3.95
CA ILE A 191 -4.40 12.07 -5.12
C ILE A 191 -5.84 12.37 -5.52
N SER A 192 -6.09 13.62 -5.92
CA SER A 192 -7.39 14.02 -6.48
C SER A 192 -7.69 13.24 -7.77
N PRO A 193 -8.94 12.86 -8.08
CA PRO A 193 -9.29 11.99 -9.20
C PRO A 193 -8.73 12.36 -10.59
N ARG A 194 -8.69 13.65 -10.94
CA ARG A 194 -8.14 14.22 -12.19
C ARG A 194 -6.72 14.77 -12.01
N SER A 195 -6.06 14.39 -10.91
CA SER A 195 -4.64 14.64 -10.60
C SER A 195 -4.25 16.11 -10.64
N SER A 196 -5.03 16.97 -9.99
CA SER A 196 -4.72 18.40 -9.87
C SER A 196 -4.10 18.77 -8.52
N PHE A 197 -4.25 17.94 -7.49
CA PHE A 197 -3.45 18.03 -6.26
C PHE A 197 -3.33 16.67 -5.57
N MET A 198 -2.40 16.56 -4.62
CA MET A 198 -2.26 15.41 -3.75
C MET A 198 -1.96 15.84 -2.31
N ALA A 199 -2.15 14.93 -1.37
CA ALA A 199 -1.80 15.13 0.03
C ALA A 199 -1.19 13.87 0.65
N VAL A 200 -0.20 14.06 1.51
CA VAL A 200 0.39 13.03 2.37
C VAL A 200 0.05 13.39 3.82
N THR A 201 -0.65 12.50 4.51
CA THR A 201 -0.83 12.63 5.95
C THR A 201 0.34 11.98 6.65
N ALA A 202 0.80 12.61 7.71
CA ALA A 202 2.00 12.19 8.42
C ALA A 202 1.90 12.53 9.92
N ALA A 203 2.81 11.95 10.69
CA ALA A 203 3.03 12.26 12.09
C ALA A 203 4.40 12.93 12.26
N GLY A 204 4.43 14.06 12.96
CA GLY A 204 5.64 14.83 13.20
C GLY A 204 5.64 15.46 14.60
N GLY A 205 6.42 16.53 14.76
CA GLY A 205 6.55 17.18 16.06
C GLY A 205 7.30 16.33 17.08
N TRP A 206 7.11 16.61 18.38
CA TRP A 206 7.84 15.89 19.42
C TRP A 206 7.39 14.42 19.49
N LYS A 207 8.29 13.49 19.15
CA LYS A 207 8.04 12.04 19.15
C LYS A 207 6.94 11.57 18.19
N ASN A 208 6.74 12.28 17.07
CA ASN A 208 5.71 11.98 16.07
C ASN A 208 4.29 11.95 16.67
N LEU A 209 3.98 12.93 17.53
CA LEU A 209 2.69 13.06 18.20
C LEU A 209 1.77 14.13 17.60
N ASP A 210 2.31 14.99 16.72
CA ASP A 210 1.54 16.04 16.08
C ASP A 210 1.11 15.58 14.68
N PRO A 211 -0.16 15.79 14.28
CA PRO A 211 -0.57 15.55 12.90
C PRO A 211 0.13 16.56 11.98
N VAL A 212 0.62 16.07 10.84
CA VAL A 212 1.15 16.91 9.78
C VAL A 212 0.53 16.48 8.46
N VAL A 213 0.25 17.45 7.59
CA VAL A 213 -0.23 17.21 6.24
C VAL A 213 0.66 17.93 5.27
N HIS A 214 1.32 17.19 4.37
CA HIS A 214 1.93 17.74 3.18
C HIS A 214 0.87 17.78 2.08
N TRP A 215 0.82 18.85 1.31
CA TRP A 215 -0.05 18.95 0.14
C TRP A 215 0.74 19.48 -1.03
N TYR A 216 0.39 19.09 -2.25
CA TYR A 216 1.12 19.46 -3.46
C TYR A 216 0.15 19.86 -4.56
N ASP A 217 0.34 21.06 -5.12
CA ASP A 217 -0.41 21.54 -6.29
C ASP A 217 0.18 20.96 -7.57
N LEU A 218 -0.43 19.90 -8.11
CA LEU A 218 0.07 19.22 -9.31
C LEU A 218 -0.13 20.05 -10.59
N ASP A 219 -0.89 21.15 -10.53
CA ASP A 219 -1.01 22.11 -11.63
C ASP A 219 0.21 23.05 -11.70
N ASN A 220 1.02 23.16 -10.63
CA ASN A 220 2.13 24.10 -10.53
C ASN A 220 3.49 23.45 -10.86
N PRO A 221 4.27 23.93 -11.85
CA PRO A 221 5.60 23.38 -12.11
C PRO A 221 6.52 23.51 -10.88
N GLY A 222 7.28 22.45 -10.57
CA GLY A 222 8.19 22.44 -9.43
C GLY A 222 7.50 22.28 -8.06
N TYR A 223 6.29 21.73 -8.01
CA TYR A 223 5.55 21.51 -6.76
C TYR A 223 6.32 20.70 -5.71
N MET A 224 7.22 19.81 -6.11
CA MET A 224 8.05 19.04 -5.17
C MET A 224 9.08 19.91 -4.43
N ASP A 225 9.46 21.08 -4.97
CA ASP A 225 10.46 21.95 -4.35
C ASP A 225 9.86 22.93 -3.32
N GLN A 226 8.53 22.97 -3.20
CA GLN A 226 7.82 23.99 -2.41
C GLN A 226 7.62 23.59 -0.95
N ASN A 227 7.79 22.29 -0.61
CA ASN A 227 7.56 21.70 0.72
C ASN A 227 6.41 22.34 1.50
N THR A 228 5.21 22.22 0.95
CA THR A 228 3.98 22.81 1.49
C THR A 228 3.34 21.88 2.51
N SER A 229 3.62 22.11 3.80
CA SER A 229 3.01 21.38 4.91
C SER A 229 2.33 22.28 5.94
N PHE A 230 1.35 21.73 6.66
CA PHE A 230 0.68 22.40 7.76
C PHE A 230 0.30 21.39 8.86
N ARG A 231 0.02 21.90 10.06
CA ARG A 231 -0.44 21.10 11.20
C ARG A 231 -1.92 21.34 11.42
N PRO A 232 -2.80 20.38 11.10
CA PRO A 232 -4.23 20.54 11.37
C PRO A 232 -4.46 20.56 12.88
N ALA A 233 -5.47 21.31 13.33
CA ALA A 233 -5.83 21.44 14.74
C ALA A 233 -6.69 20.24 15.18
N LEU A 234 -6.14 19.04 15.05
CA LEU A 234 -6.77 17.78 15.46
C LEU A 234 -6.33 17.40 16.89
N SER A 235 -7.10 16.52 17.52
CA SER A 235 -6.84 16.03 18.88
C SER A 235 -5.84 14.87 18.94
N ASP A 236 -5.55 14.24 17.80
CA ASP A 236 -4.59 13.14 17.63
C ASP A 236 -4.02 13.16 16.21
N ILE A 237 -3.14 12.21 15.88
CA ILE A 237 -2.65 11.97 14.52
C ILE A 237 -3.78 11.70 13.53
N THR A 238 -3.50 11.93 12.25
CA THR A 238 -4.48 11.72 11.19
C THR A 238 -4.75 10.23 10.97
N HIS A 239 -6.02 9.85 10.94
CA HIS A 239 -6.47 8.49 10.62
C HIS A 239 -7.06 8.35 9.21
N ALA A 240 -7.63 9.43 8.65
CA ALA A 240 -8.25 9.37 7.34
C ALA A 240 -8.11 10.70 6.59
N VAL A 241 -8.11 10.61 5.26
CA VAL A 241 -8.00 11.76 4.36
C VAL A 241 -8.81 11.53 3.10
N ALA A 242 -9.43 12.60 2.58
CA ALA A 242 -10.17 12.57 1.32
C ALA A 242 -10.01 13.91 0.57
N THR A 243 -10.21 13.88 -0.75
CA THR A 243 -10.04 15.04 -1.63
C THR A 243 -11.32 15.32 -2.42
N ASP A 244 -11.74 16.58 -2.46
CA ASP A 244 -12.78 17.09 -3.37
C ASP A 244 -12.10 17.94 -4.44
N GLU A 245 -12.05 17.44 -5.66
CA GLU A 245 -11.30 18.15 -6.70
C GLU A 245 -12.02 19.39 -7.24
N ASP A 246 -13.35 19.37 -7.26
CA ASP A 246 -14.12 20.40 -7.93
C ASP A 246 -14.02 21.75 -7.21
N GLU A 247 -13.93 21.73 -5.88
CA GLU A 247 -13.65 22.93 -5.07
C GLU A 247 -12.25 22.95 -4.47
N LYS A 248 -11.40 21.99 -4.85
CA LYS A 248 -10.04 21.83 -4.30
C LYS A 248 -10.05 21.80 -2.76
N LEU A 249 -10.89 20.95 -2.18
CA LEU A 249 -10.92 20.75 -0.72
C LEU A 249 -10.16 19.50 -0.30
N LEU A 250 -9.47 19.61 0.82
CA LEU A 250 -8.82 18.52 1.52
C LEU A 250 -9.51 18.28 2.87
N PHE A 251 -9.99 17.07 3.08
CA PHE A 251 -10.61 16.64 4.34
C PHE A 251 -9.62 15.78 5.11
N VAL A 252 -9.32 16.17 6.34
CA VAL A 252 -8.34 15.51 7.20
C VAL A 252 -9.02 15.16 8.51
N ALA A 253 -8.89 13.93 8.98
CA ALA A 253 -9.70 13.41 10.05
C ALA A 253 -8.89 12.69 11.14
N ASP A 254 -9.19 12.98 12.40
CA ASP A 254 -8.73 12.23 13.58
C ASP A 254 -9.88 11.37 14.13
N SER A 255 -9.73 10.80 15.32
CA SER A 255 -10.73 9.90 15.90
C SER A 255 -12.08 10.57 16.24
N ARG A 256 -12.16 11.91 16.24
CA ARG A 256 -13.31 12.66 16.74
C ARG A 256 -13.96 13.57 15.70
N CYS A 257 -13.19 14.08 14.75
CA CYS A 257 -13.66 15.07 13.81
C CYS A 257 -13.00 14.97 12.43
N ILE A 258 -13.55 15.73 11.49
CA ILE A 258 -13.01 15.98 10.16
C ILE A 258 -12.83 17.49 10.01
N GLN A 259 -11.65 17.94 9.61
CA GLN A 259 -11.39 19.33 9.24
C GLN A 259 -11.27 19.46 7.72
N ALA A 260 -11.88 20.50 7.16
CA ALA A 260 -11.82 20.81 5.74
C ALA A 260 -10.88 22.00 5.47
N TYR A 261 -10.08 21.90 4.42
CA TYR A 261 -9.10 22.90 4.02
C TYR A 261 -9.24 23.21 2.52
N GLU A 262 -9.22 24.49 2.13
CA GLU A 262 -9.09 24.89 0.73
C GLU A 262 -7.62 24.82 0.32
N VAL A 263 -7.32 24.07 -0.75
CA VAL A 263 -5.98 23.94 -1.32
C VAL A 263 -5.97 24.51 -2.75
N GLY A 264 -4.84 25.05 -3.23
CA GLY A 264 -4.74 25.64 -4.58
C GLY A 264 -4.52 27.17 -4.60
N SER A 265 -4.84 27.85 -5.70
CA SER A 265 -4.30 29.20 -6.02
C SER A 265 -4.46 30.28 -4.93
N ARG A 266 -5.50 30.22 -4.08
CA ARG A 266 -5.67 31.15 -2.96
C ARG A 266 -4.66 30.94 -1.82
N SER A 267 -4.18 29.71 -1.60
CA SER A 267 -3.14 29.43 -0.60
C SER A 267 -1.74 29.85 -1.08
N VAL A 268 -1.55 30.02 -2.39
CA VAL A 268 -0.31 30.51 -3.00
C VAL A 268 -0.15 32.03 -2.86
N GLU A 269 -1.23 32.79 -2.62
CA GLU A 269 -1.17 34.25 -2.42
C GLU A 269 -0.51 34.66 -1.09
N ASN A 270 -0.50 33.76 -0.09
CA ASN A 270 0.11 33.98 1.23
C ASN A 270 1.10 32.84 1.59
N PRO A 271 2.21 32.71 0.87
CA PRO A 271 3.19 31.66 1.14
C PRO A 271 3.77 31.84 2.54
N GLY A 272 3.65 30.81 3.38
CA GLY A 272 4.15 30.78 4.76
C GLY A 272 3.10 31.01 5.86
N HIS A 273 1.84 31.27 5.51
CA HIS A 273 0.75 31.23 6.48
C HIS A 273 0.14 29.82 6.55
N PRO A 274 -0.07 29.24 7.74
CA PRO A 274 -0.73 27.94 7.88
C PRO A 274 -2.12 27.98 7.25
N LEU A 275 -2.52 26.90 6.56
CA LEU A 275 -3.89 26.75 6.09
C LEU A 275 -4.83 26.75 7.30
N GLU A 276 -5.80 27.65 7.31
CA GLU A 276 -6.85 27.66 8.32
C GLU A 276 -7.96 26.69 7.93
N ALA A 277 -8.46 25.94 8.91
CA ALA A 277 -9.61 25.06 8.69
C ALA A 277 -10.84 25.92 8.31
N LEU A 278 -11.50 25.56 7.22
CA LEU A 278 -12.74 26.21 6.80
C LEU A 278 -13.87 25.93 7.78
N TYR A 279 -13.97 24.67 8.22
CA TYR A 279 -14.95 24.16 9.19
C TYR A 279 -14.50 22.80 9.75
N THR A 280 -15.07 22.43 10.90
CA THR A 280 -14.85 21.16 11.60
C THR A 280 -16.16 20.38 11.70
N LEU A 281 -16.17 19.13 11.24
CA LEU A 281 -17.31 18.22 11.31
C LEU A 281 -17.10 17.24 12.46
N GLN A 282 -17.99 17.26 13.45
CA GLN A 282 -17.93 16.30 14.54
C GLN A 282 -18.36 14.92 14.05
N SER A 283 -17.57 13.90 14.36
CA SER A 283 -17.77 12.54 13.90
C SER A 283 -17.60 11.51 15.02
N ASP A 284 -17.91 11.87 16.27
CA ASP A 284 -17.85 10.95 17.41
C ASP A 284 -18.58 9.63 17.13
N GLY A 285 -17.84 8.52 17.22
CA GLY A 285 -18.33 7.17 16.94
C GLY A 285 -18.40 6.78 15.46
N CYS A 286 -17.86 7.61 14.56
CA CYS A 286 -17.47 7.27 13.19
C CYS A 286 -16.03 7.78 12.98
N ASP A 287 -15.06 6.92 13.30
CA ASP A 287 -13.64 7.24 13.42
C ASP A 287 -12.77 6.51 12.39
N ARG A 288 -13.40 5.86 11.40
CA ARG A 288 -12.74 5.13 10.32
C ARG A 288 -12.59 6.03 9.07
N ASP A 289 -12.29 5.41 7.94
CA ASP A 289 -12.03 6.10 6.67
C ASP A 289 -13.12 7.08 6.26
N VAL A 290 -12.69 8.05 5.46
CA VAL A 290 -13.50 9.12 4.88
C VAL A 290 -13.45 8.97 3.37
N ALA A 291 -14.60 9.14 2.71
CA ALA A 291 -14.69 9.14 1.26
C ALA A 291 -15.65 10.23 0.78
N ILE A 292 -15.51 10.64 -0.48
CA ILE A 292 -16.46 11.53 -1.14
C ILE A 292 -17.28 10.70 -2.11
N MET A 293 -18.59 10.65 -1.89
CA MET A 293 -19.56 10.03 -2.78
C MET A 293 -20.05 11.00 -3.87
N PRO A 294 -20.66 10.47 -4.94
CA PRO A 294 -21.33 11.30 -5.94
C PRO A 294 -22.33 12.28 -5.32
N ASN A 295 -22.51 13.42 -6.00
CA ASN A 295 -23.26 14.58 -5.53
C ASN A 295 -22.63 15.24 -4.29
N ARG A 296 -21.29 15.17 -4.16
CA ARG A 296 -20.50 15.89 -3.16
C ARG A 296 -20.91 15.58 -1.73
N ARG A 297 -21.12 14.29 -1.46
CA ARG A 297 -21.45 13.80 -0.12
C ARG A 297 -20.21 13.26 0.54
N LEU A 298 -19.75 13.92 1.59
CA LEU A 298 -18.72 13.36 2.45
C LEU A 298 -19.34 12.24 3.28
N VAL A 299 -18.67 11.10 3.33
CA VAL A 299 -19.07 9.98 4.18
C VAL A 299 -17.93 9.55 5.08
N ARG A 300 -18.26 9.21 6.32
CA ARG A 300 -17.29 8.67 7.28
C ARG A 300 -17.82 7.41 7.95
N ALA A 301 -17.03 6.34 7.92
CA ALA A 301 -17.40 5.04 8.45
C ALA A 301 -17.35 4.99 9.98
N GLY A 302 -18.26 4.20 10.54
CA GLY A 302 -18.24 3.73 11.92
C GLY A 302 -18.82 2.32 12.00
N LYS A 303 -19.00 1.81 13.23
CA LYS A 303 -19.63 0.51 13.43
C LYS A 303 -21.13 0.56 13.12
N GLY A 304 -21.57 -0.23 12.14
CA GLY A 304 -22.98 -0.40 11.78
C GLY A 304 -23.63 0.84 11.16
N ARG A 305 -22.86 1.89 10.86
CA ARG A 305 -23.36 3.15 10.31
C ARG A 305 -22.24 3.97 9.65
N ALA A 306 -22.63 4.92 8.83
CA ALA A 306 -21.79 6.02 8.36
C ALA A 306 -22.49 7.37 8.58
N PHE A 307 -21.69 8.39 8.88
CA PHE A 307 -22.16 9.78 8.87
C PHE A 307 -22.03 10.36 7.47
N VAL A 308 -23.01 11.17 7.07
CA VAL A 308 -23.10 11.77 5.74
C VAL A 308 -23.30 13.27 5.87
N TRP A 309 -22.48 14.04 5.15
CA TRP A 309 -22.58 15.49 5.03
C TRP A 309 -22.66 15.88 3.55
N ASN A 310 -23.48 16.89 3.24
CA ASN A 310 -23.42 17.54 1.93
C ASN A 310 -22.34 18.61 1.96
N ILE A 311 -21.43 18.58 0.99
CA ILE A 311 -20.40 19.60 0.83
C ILE A 311 -20.93 20.63 -0.17
N ASP A 312 -21.44 21.75 0.36
CA ASP A 312 -21.76 22.95 -0.43
C ASP A 312 -21.08 24.15 0.24
N LEU A 313 -20.00 24.63 -0.38
CA LEU A 313 -19.21 25.75 0.14
C LEU A 313 -20.03 27.03 0.29
N THR A 314 -20.98 27.28 -0.61
CA THR A 314 -21.83 28.48 -0.58
C THR A 314 -22.72 28.47 0.65
N GLN A 315 -23.37 27.35 0.94
CA GLN A 315 -24.20 27.20 2.13
C GLN A 315 -23.38 27.26 3.42
N MET A 316 -22.20 26.64 3.42
CA MET A 316 -21.31 26.59 4.60
C MET A 316 -20.67 27.96 4.92
N LEU A 317 -20.40 28.80 3.92
CA LEU A 317 -19.89 30.17 4.12
C LEU A 317 -20.97 31.15 4.58
N ASP A 318 -22.22 30.96 4.15
CA ASP A 318 -23.36 31.77 4.63
C ASP A 318 -23.63 31.50 6.12
N ASP A 319 -23.59 30.24 6.56
CA ASP A 319 -23.72 29.86 7.97
C ASP A 319 -22.58 30.45 8.84
N LYS A 320 -21.37 30.62 8.26
CA LYS A 320 -20.20 31.23 8.91
C LYS A 320 -20.41 32.71 9.27
N GLN A 321 -21.22 33.46 8.52
CA GLN A 321 -21.47 34.88 8.80
C GLN A 321 -22.51 35.11 9.91
N THR A 322 -23.33 34.11 10.22
CA THR A 322 -24.41 34.23 11.23
C THR A 322 -23.99 33.92 12.66
N GLY A 323 -22.79 33.39 12.90
CA GLY A 323 -22.28 33.05 14.23
C GLY A 323 -21.41 34.15 14.86
N GLU A 324 -22.01 35.23 15.38
CA GLU A 324 -21.29 36.20 16.23
C GLU A 324 -21.06 35.61 17.64
N GLY A 325 -19.88 35.04 17.87
CA GLY A 325 -19.39 34.65 19.20
C GLY A 325 -17.93 35.06 19.37
N THR A 326 -17.63 35.81 20.42
CA THR A 326 -16.27 36.21 20.79
C THR A 326 -15.42 34.98 21.15
N PRO A 327 -14.20 34.83 20.59
CA PRO A 327 -13.33 33.71 20.92
C PRO A 327 -12.74 33.86 22.33
N ASP A 328 -13.09 32.95 23.23
CA ASP A 328 -12.42 32.80 24.53
C ASP A 328 -11.08 32.07 24.33
N ALA A 329 -9.99 32.67 24.83
CA ALA A 329 -8.62 32.28 24.55
C ALA A 329 -8.16 30.92 25.13
N ASP A 330 -9.02 30.23 25.88
CA ASP A 330 -8.66 29.02 26.64
C ASP A 330 -9.37 27.74 26.15
N ASN A 331 -10.22 27.82 25.12
CA ASN A 331 -10.87 26.66 24.49
C ASN A 331 -10.61 26.66 22.97
N GLN A 332 -9.56 25.97 22.53
CA GLN A 332 -9.25 25.77 21.09
C GLN A 332 -10.17 24.72 20.42
N HIS A 333 -11.45 24.69 20.78
CA HIS A 333 -12.47 23.98 20.02
C HIS A 333 -13.41 25.04 19.48
N ASP A 334 -13.16 25.44 18.23
CA ASP A 334 -14.03 26.33 17.49
C ASP A 334 -15.41 25.64 17.38
N ASP A 335 -16.43 26.18 18.05
CA ASP A 335 -17.83 25.69 18.10
C ASP A 335 -18.55 25.71 16.72
N ARG A 336 -17.78 25.76 15.62
CA ARG A 336 -18.25 25.91 14.23
C ARG A 336 -18.50 24.56 13.54
N ALA A 337 -19.39 23.76 14.13
CA ALA A 337 -19.82 22.49 13.55
C ALA A 337 -20.85 22.71 12.43
N SER A 338 -20.59 22.22 11.21
CA SER A 338 -21.69 22.06 10.23
C SER A 338 -22.60 20.92 10.68
N PRO A 339 -23.93 21.08 10.63
CA PRO A 339 -24.85 20.05 11.11
C PRO A 339 -24.74 18.80 10.24
N LEU A 340 -24.66 17.64 10.92
CA LEU A 340 -24.77 16.33 10.29
C LEU A 340 -26.06 16.26 9.45
N VAL A 341 -25.93 15.91 8.17
CA VAL A 341 -27.08 15.87 7.26
C VAL A 341 -27.88 14.60 7.48
N SER A 342 -27.21 13.46 7.55
CA SER A 342 -27.88 12.17 7.80
C SER A 342 -26.92 11.10 8.33
N VAL A 343 -27.52 10.01 8.81
CA VAL A 343 -26.81 8.78 9.20
C VAL A 343 -27.27 7.66 8.28
N ALA A 344 -26.36 7.09 7.51
CA ALA A 344 -26.60 5.87 6.76
C ALA A 344 -26.42 4.68 7.71
N VAL A 345 -27.52 4.07 8.16
CA VAL A 345 -27.47 2.87 9.02
C VAL A 345 -27.25 1.65 8.13
N PHE A 346 -26.29 0.80 8.48
CA PHE A 346 -26.02 -0.42 7.73
C PHE A 346 -27.07 -1.48 8.05
N ALA A 347 -27.41 -2.30 7.05
CA ALA A 347 -28.37 -3.39 7.24
C ALA A 347 -27.90 -4.41 8.28
N ASP A 348 -26.57 -4.62 8.38
CA ASP A 348 -25.93 -5.36 9.46
C ASP A 348 -25.17 -4.40 10.38
N SER A 349 -25.61 -4.33 11.63
CA SER A 349 -25.03 -3.47 12.67
C SER A 349 -23.63 -3.90 13.13
N ASN A 350 -23.17 -5.10 12.76
CA ASN A 350 -21.87 -5.61 13.15
C ASN A 350 -20.75 -5.16 12.21
N LEU A 351 -21.07 -4.70 11.00
CA LEU A 351 -20.09 -4.28 10.01
C LEU A 351 -19.24 -3.12 10.53
N MET A 352 -17.92 -3.26 10.38
CA MET A 352 -16.91 -2.28 10.79
C MET A 352 -15.87 -2.14 9.67
N PRO A 353 -16.13 -1.31 8.65
CA PRO A 353 -15.14 -1.05 7.60
C PRO A 353 -13.81 -0.57 8.21
N SER A 354 -12.73 -1.31 7.98
CA SER A 354 -11.38 -0.97 8.45
C SER A 354 -10.71 0.02 7.50
N SER A 355 -10.84 -0.26 6.20
CA SER A 355 -10.51 0.60 5.09
C SER A 355 -11.69 0.62 4.11
N TRP A 356 -11.89 1.70 3.37
CA TRP A 356 -12.84 1.68 2.26
C TRP A 356 -12.45 2.57 1.07
N ARG A 357 -12.99 2.24 -0.10
CA ARG A 357 -12.80 3.02 -1.33
C ARG A 357 -14.11 3.06 -2.12
N LEU A 358 -14.44 4.24 -2.64
CA LEU A 358 -15.53 4.39 -3.60
C LEU A 358 -15.19 3.70 -4.92
N HIS A 359 -16.07 2.79 -5.32
CA HIS A 359 -16.10 2.25 -6.67
C HIS A 359 -17.03 3.10 -7.53
N GLU A 360 -16.46 4.11 -8.20
CA GLU A 360 -17.19 5.12 -8.98
C GLU A 360 -18.26 4.52 -9.92
N PRO A 361 -17.97 3.47 -10.74
CA PRO A 361 -18.96 2.97 -11.69
C PRO A 361 -20.25 2.44 -11.08
N THR A 362 -20.21 1.89 -9.86
CA THR A 362 -21.39 1.34 -9.16
C THR A 362 -21.87 2.22 -8.01
N SER A 363 -21.07 3.21 -7.60
CA SER A 363 -21.28 4.00 -6.37
C SER A 363 -21.28 3.18 -5.07
N TRP A 364 -20.75 1.95 -5.11
CA TRP A 364 -20.57 1.12 -3.90
C TRP A 364 -19.30 1.50 -3.16
N MET A 365 -19.33 1.41 -1.82
CA MET A 365 -18.11 1.45 -1.01
C MET A 365 -17.52 0.06 -0.92
N LEU A 366 -16.36 -0.17 -1.52
CA LEU A 366 -15.56 -1.36 -1.27
C LEU A 366 -14.95 -1.23 0.12
N CYS A 367 -15.23 -2.18 1.01
CA CYS A 367 -14.89 -2.11 2.43
C CYS A 367 -14.05 -3.33 2.82
N GLY A 368 -12.92 -3.09 3.48
CA GLY A 368 -12.09 -4.11 4.10
C GLY A 368 -12.64 -4.55 5.45
N GLU A 369 -12.47 -5.82 5.78
CA GLU A 369 -12.63 -6.33 7.13
C GLU A 369 -11.29 -6.31 7.89
N SER A 370 -11.32 -6.47 9.21
CA SER A 370 -10.11 -6.52 10.04
C SER A 370 -10.25 -7.51 11.17
N GLY A 371 -9.36 -8.51 11.18
CA GLY A 371 -9.27 -9.51 12.22
C GLY A 371 -9.13 -8.91 13.62
N ARG A 372 -8.47 -7.74 13.73
CA ARG A 372 -8.33 -7.00 14.99
C ARG A 372 -9.64 -6.35 15.47
N LEU A 373 -10.48 -5.89 14.53
CA LEU A 373 -11.66 -5.10 14.82
C LEU A 373 -12.94 -5.96 14.95
N ASP A 374 -13.14 -6.90 14.02
CA ASP A 374 -14.37 -7.69 13.90
C ASP A 374 -14.13 -9.19 13.78
N ARG A 375 -12.87 -9.65 13.85
CA ARG A 375 -12.46 -11.06 13.65
C ARG A 375 -12.93 -11.62 12.30
N ALA A 376 -13.11 -10.75 11.30
CA ALA A 376 -13.47 -11.13 9.94
C ALA A 376 -12.32 -10.81 8.96
N TYR A 377 -12.25 -11.63 7.91
CA TYR A 377 -11.23 -11.57 6.89
C TYR A 377 -11.89 -11.65 5.52
N GLY A 378 -11.70 -10.60 4.72
CA GLY A 378 -12.34 -10.44 3.43
C GLY A 378 -12.58 -8.98 3.10
N CYS A 379 -13.37 -8.78 2.06
CA CYS A 379 -13.94 -7.47 1.77
C CYS A 379 -15.36 -7.60 1.22
N TYR A 380 -16.08 -6.49 1.22
CA TYR A 380 -17.47 -6.43 0.79
C TYR A 380 -17.79 -5.09 0.14
N ALA A 381 -18.79 -5.05 -0.72
CA ALA A 381 -19.30 -3.82 -1.32
C ALA A 381 -20.56 -3.38 -0.57
N LEU A 382 -20.55 -2.19 0.02
CA LEU A 382 -21.70 -1.54 0.65
C LEU A 382 -22.43 -0.63 -0.34
N ASP A 383 -23.74 -0.81 -0.43
CA ASP A 383 -24.62 0.10 -1.12
C ASP A 383 -25.25 1.09 -0.12
N LEU A 384 -24.61 2.24 0.03
CA LEU A 384 -25.07 3.29 0.95
C LEU A 384 -26.36 3.97 0.47
N GLU A 385 -26.66 3.94 -0.83
CA GLU A 385 -27.90 4.51 -1.39
C GLU A 385 -29.13 3.65 -1.07
N HIS A 386 -28.94 2.33 -0.96
CA HIS A 386 -30.02 1.37 -0.73
C HIS A 386 -29.96 0.78 0.69
N GLY A 387 -29.77 1.63 1.70
CA GLY A 387 -29.90 1.26 3.10
C GLY A 387 -28.69 0.55 3.70
N GLY A 388 -27.50 0.77 3.14
CA GLY A 388 -26.25 0.22 3.68
C GLY A 388 -26.23 -1.31 3.65
N GLN A 389 -26.82 -1.91 2.62
CA GLN A 389 -26.82 -3.35 2.42
C GLN A 389 -25.50 -3.81 1.78
N VAL A 390 -25.07 -5.02 2.15
CA VAL A 390 -23.96 -5.68 1.46
C VAL A 390 -24.45 -6.12 0.08
N ALA A 391 -23.97 -5.45 -0.97
CA ALA A 391 -24.31 -5.74 -2.35
C ALA A 391 -23.55 -6.96 -2.89
N SER A 392 -22.30 -7.12 -2.47
CA SER A 392 -21.46 -8.28 -2.81
C SER A 392 -20.42 -8.51 -1.71
N ARG A 393 -19.98 -9.76 -1.59
CA ARG A 393 -18.90 -10.16 -0.67
C ARG A 393 -17.82 -10.90 -1.44
N PHE A 394 -16.58 -10.55 -1.14
CA PHE A 394 -15.39 -11.08 -1.78
C PHE A 394 -14.53 -11.81 -0.74
N LEU A 395 -14.23 -13.08 -1.02
CA LEU A 395 -13.54 -13.99 -0.12
C LEU A 395 -12.08 -14.16 -0.53
N GLY A 396 -11.28 -14.75 0.36
CA GLY A 396 -9.94 -15.25 0.05
C GLY A 396 -8.79 -14.54 0.74
N HIS A 397 -9.07 -13.51 1.54
CA HIS A 397 -8.11 -12.86 2.42
C HIS A 397 -7.85 -13.72 3.67
N GLY A 398 -6.58 -13.81 4.06
CA GLY A 398 -6.12 -14.45 5.30
C GLY A 398 -5.59 -13.44 6.31
N GLY A 399 -5.91 -12.15 6.15
CA GLY A 399 -5.42 -11.04 6.95
C GLY A 399 -6.26 -9.79 6.72
N ASP A 400 -5.85 -8.67 7.30
CA ASP A 400 -6.55 -7.39 7.23
C ASP A 400 -6.34 -6.77 5.84
N THR A 401 -7.43 -6.29 5.23
CA THR A 401 -7.33 -5.57 3.95
C THR A 401 -6.79 -4.17 4.20
N THR A 402 -5.57 -3.89 3.74
CA THR A 402 -4.84 -2.66 4.03
C THR A 402 -5.16 -1.53 3.05
N SER A 403 -5.44 -1.87 1.78
CA SER A 403 -5.73 -0.88 0.74
C SER A 403 -6.56 -1.46 -0.40
N PHE A 404 -7.25 -0.59 -1.10
CA PHE A 404 -7.98 -0.86 -2.34
C PHE A 404 -7.40 -0.01 -3.47
N SER A 405 -7.44 -0.54 -4.69
CA SER A 405 -7.23 0.25 -5.92
C SER A 405 -8.30 -0.09 -6.94
N THR A 406 -8.94 0.95 -7.46
CA THR A 406 -9.82 0.89 -8.64
C THR A 406 -9.12 1.55 -9.81
N SER A 407 -9.58 1.32 -11.04
CA SER A 407 -8.98 1.93 -12.23
C SER A 407 -10.04 2.23 -13.27
N GLU A 408 -9.94 3.37 -13.96
CA GLU A 408 -10.87 3.77 -15.02
C GLU A 408 -10.86 2.82 -16.23
N GLY A 409 -9.81 2.00 -16.38
CA GLY A 409 -9.65 1.09 -17.51
C GLY A 409 -10.56 -0.13 -17.51
N ASP A 410 -11.06 -0.57 -16.35
CA ASP A 410 -12.03 -1.65 -16.25
C ASP A 410 -12.96 -1.45 -15.04
N ALA A 411 -14.24 -1.20 -15.32
CA ALA A 411 -15.26 -0.92 -14.32
C ALA A 411 -15.68 -2.14 -13.47
N ASN A 412 -15.19 -3.34 -13.77
CA ASN A 412 -15.45 -4.53 -12.95
C ASN A 412 -14.25 -4.94 -12.11
N LEU A 413 -13.05 -4.42 -12.41
CA LEU A 413 -11.84 -4.85 -11.72
C LEU A 413 -11.46 -3.91 -10.58
N PHE A 414 -11.06 -4.51 -9.47
CA PHE A 414 -10.40 -3.80 -8.38
C PHE A 414 -9.34 -4.70 -7.76
N ALA A 415 -8.32 -4.07 -7.17
CA ALA A 415 -7.28 -4.77 -6.45
C ALA A 415 -7.34 -4.45 -4.96
N THR A 416 -6.91 -5.40 -4.13
CA THR A 416 -6.74 -5.21 -2.69
C THR A 416 -5.33 -5.59 -2.26
N ALA A 417 -4.73 -4.81 -1.37
CA ALA A 417 -3.55 -5.19 -0.59
C ALA A 417 -4.00 -5.80 0.74
N CYS A 418 -3.21 -6.72 1.30
CA CYS A 418 -3.57 -7.46 2.49
C CYS A 418 -2.35 -7.71 3.39
N SER A 419 -2.58 -7.71 4.70
CA SER A 419 -1.55 -7.98 5.70
C SER A 419 -1.04 -9.43 5.66
N ASP A 420 -1.73 -10.34 4.95
CA ASP A 420 -1.27 -11.71 4.72
C ASP A 420 -0.15 -11.82 3.66
N GLY A 421 0.29 -10.70 3.10
CA GLY A 421 1.39 -10.62 2.15
C GLY A 421 0.97 -10.75 0.69
N TYR A 422 -0.32 -10.85 0.39
CA TYR A 422 -0.81 -10.95 -0.98
C TYR A 422 -1.56 -9.70 -1.42
N ALA A 423 -1.35 -9.32 -2.68
CA ALA A 423 -2.32 -8.51 -3.40
C ALA A 423 -3.29 -9.43 -4.15
N ARG A 424 -4.55 -9.02 -4.30
CA ARG A 424 -5.57 -9.80 -5.00
C ARG A 424 -6.29 -8.93 -6.00
N LEU A 425 -6.47 -9.44 -7.21
CA LEU A 425 -7.30 -8.83 -8.25
C LEU A 425 -8.65 -9.53 -8.25
N TYR A 426 -9.71 -8.74 -8.12
CA TYR A 426 -11.09 -9.18 -8.11
C TYR A 426 -11.82 -8.64 -9.33
N ASP A 427 -12.80 -9.41 -9.77
CA ASP A 427 -13.85 -8.99 -10.66
C ASP A 427 -15.15 -8.91 -9.86
N LEU A 428 -15.85 -7.77 -9.88
CA LEU A 428 -17.07 -7.53 -9.12
C LEU A 428 -18.17 -8.57 -9.35
N ARG A 429 -18.11 -9.29 -10.47
CA ARG A 429 -19.07 -10.32 -10.85
C ARG A 429 -18.84 -11.66 -10.15
N HIS A 430 -17.68 -11.84 -9.51
CA HIS A 430 -17.26 -13.10 -8.91
C HIS A 430 -16.88 -12.92 -7.44
N PRO A 431 -17.22 -13.86 -6.54
CA PRO A 431 -16.95 -13.74 -5.10
C PRO A 431 -15.51 -14.11 -4.71
N LEU A 432 -14.70 -14.61 -5.64
CA LEU A 432 -13.32 -15.06 -5.41
C LEU A 432 -12.35 -14.29 -6.32
N PRO A 433 -11.07 -14.16 -5.94
CA PRO A 433 -10.10 -13.43 -6.74
C PRO A 433 -9.87 -14.13 -8.07
N VAL A 434 -9.73 -13.34 -9.14
CA VAL A 434 -9.34 -13.83 -10.48
C VAL A 434 -7.82 -13.99 -10.60
N MET A 435 -7.06 -13.35 -9.71
CA MET A 435 -5.61 -13.52 -9.59
C MET A 435 -5.12 -13.11 -8.20
N THR A 436 -4.12 -13.83 -7.69
CA THR A 436 -3.46 -13.51 -6.43
C THR A 436 -1.97 -13.29 -6.68
N PHE A 437 -1.39 -12.21 -6.18
CA PHE A 437 0.02 -11.87 -6.35
C PHE A 437 0.74 -12.03 -5.01
N ASN A 438 1.74 -12.91 -4.96
CA ASN A 438 2.54 -13.15 -3.75
C ASN A 438 3.60 -12.05 -3.59
N SER A 439 3.17 -10.88 -3.16
CA SER A 439 4.03 -9.72 -2.97
C SER A 439 5.03 -9.94 -1.84
N GLY A 440 4.57 -10.43 -0.69
CA GLY A 440 5.35 -10.53 0.53
C GLY A 440 6.11 -11.85 0.70
N LYS A 441 5.99 -12.82 -0.23
CA LYS A 441 6.66 -14.14 -0.15
C LYS A 441 6.47 -14.84 1.20
N GLN A 442 5.30 -14.67 1.83
CA GLN A 442 4.98 -15.18 3.18
C GLN A 442 5.95 -14.70 4.28
N ALA A 443 6.57 -13.53 4.11
CA ALA A 443 7.56 -12.98 5.03
C ALA A 443 7.28 -11.52 5.42
N GLU A 444 6.35 -10.85 4.75
CA GLU A 444 5.94 -9.47 5.03
C GLU A 444 4.50 -9.21 4.55
N PRO A 445 3.81 -8.19 5.10
CA PRO A 445 2.53 -7.74 4.58
C PRO A 445 2.69 -7.08 3.19
N CYS A 446 1.59 -7.05 2.42
CA CYS A 446 1.50 -6.17 1.26
C CYS A 446 0.90 -4.84 1.75
N SER A 447 1.71 -3.78 1.86
CA SER A 447 1.26 -2.52 2.47
C SER A 447 0.24 -1.80 1.60
N ASP A 448 0.52 -1.66 0.30
CA ASP A 448 -0.36 -0.97 -0.64
C ASP A 448 -0.34 -1.61 -2.03
N VAL A 449 -1.37 -1.30 -2.84
CA VAL A 449 -1.54 -1.76 -4.21
C VAL A 449 -2.06 -0.63 -5.10
N VAL A 450 -1.54 -0.56 -6.33
CA VAL A 450 -2.00 0.38 -7.35
C VAL A 450 -2.27 -0.39 -8.64
N LEU A 451 -3.53 -0.36 -9.11
CA LEU A 451 -3.99 -0.96 -10.35
C LEU A 451 -4.14 0.12 -11.42
N VAL A 452 -3.44 -0.04 -12.54
CA VAL A 452 -3.49 0.89 -13.67
C VAL A 452 -3.75 0.15 -14.97
N HIS A 453 -4.29 0.86 -15.96
CA HIS A 453 -4.54 0.34 -17.30
C HIS A 453 -3.88 1.22 -18.37
N PRO A 454 -2.53 1.36 -18.36
CA PRO A 454 -1.83 2.11 -19.40
C PRO A 454 -2.17 1.54 -20.78
N ASP A 455 -2.64 2.39 -21.69
CA ASP A 455 -3.12 1.98 -23.02
C ASP A 455 -4.19 0.87 -22.98
N GLY A 456 -4.97 0.78 -21.89
CA GLY A 456 -5.99 -0.25 -21.67
C GLY A 456 -5.45 -1.62 -21.21
N LEU A 457 -4.16 -1.73 -20.87
CA LEU A 457 -3.53 -2.98 -20.45
C LEU A 457 -3.36 -3.02 -18.92
N PRO A 458 -3.91 -4.03 -18.22
CA PRO A 458 -3.84 -4.09 -16.76
C PRO A 458 -2.41 -4.30 -16.27
N SER A 459 -1.94 -3.42 -15.40
CA SER A 459 -0.65 -3.52 -14.69
C SER A 459 -0.86 -3.20 -13.21
N LEU A 460 -0.10 -3.88 -12.36
CA LEU A 460 -0.24 -3.77 -10.91
C LEU A 460 1.09 -3.36 -10.31
N PHE A 461 1.06 -2.44 -9.33
CA PHE A 461 2.18 -2.16 -8.44
C PHE A 461 1.84 -2.60 -7.03
N THR A 462 2.79 -3.20 -6.32
CA THR A 462 2.64 -3.56 -4.90
C THR A 462 3.79 -3.01 -4.07
N GLY A 463 3.48 -2.51 -2.87
CA GLY A 463 4.47 -2.02 -1.90
C GLY A 463 4.93 -3.12 -0.95
N GLY A 464 6.22 -3.09 -0.60
CA GLY A 464 6.82 -3.91 0.46
C GLY A 464 7.38 -3.06 1.58
N GLU A 465 7.11 -3.44 2.82
CA GLU A 465 7.63 -2.75 4.00
C GLU A 465 9.04 -3.24 4.34
N THR A 466 9.19 -4.54 4.55
CA THR A 466 10.47 -5.15 4.91
C THR A 466 11.37 -5.26 3.69
N SER A 467 10.81 -5.58 2.52
CA SER A 467 11.61 -5.66 1.30
C SER A 467 11.94 -4.32 0.67
N GLN A 468 11.43 -3.20 1.22
CA GLN A 468 11.84 -1.82 0.89
C GLN A 468 11.86 -1.57 -0.63
N GLN A 469 10.76 -1.93 -1.29
CA GLN A 469 10.65 -1.88 -2.75
C GLN A 469 9.21 -1.79 -3.23
N ILE A 470 9.06 -1.42 -4.49
CA ILE A 470 7.80 -1.48 -5.23
C ILE A 470 7.94 -2.50 -6.33
N LYS A 471 7.09 -3.53 -6.37
CA LYS A 471 7.08 -4.51 -7.47
C LYS A 471 6.08 -4.12 -8.53
N MET A 472 6.47 -4.28 -9.80
CA MET A 472 5.56 -4.17 -10.93
C MET A 472 5.22 -5.57 -11.47
N TRP A 473 3.93 -5.82 -11.67
CA TRP A 473 3.39 -7.07 -12.20
C TRP A 473 2.66 -6.83 -13.53
N ASP A 474 2.99 -7.65 -14.53
CA ASP A 474 2.18 -7.79 -15.74
C ASP A 474 1.07 -8.80 -15.43
N VAL A 475 -0.16 -8.31 -15.31
CA VAL A 475 -1.34 -9.12 -14.96
C VAL A 475 -1.61 -10.18 -16.03
N ARG A 476 -1.38 -9.87 -17.31
CA ARG A 476 -1.64 -10.82 -18.41
C ARG A 476 -0.54 -11.86 -18.53
N ALA A 477 0.72 -11.45 -18.33
CA ALA A 477 1.85 -12.37 -18.33
C ALA A 477 1.91 -13.24 -17.06
N ARG A 478 1.16 -12.87 -16.02
CA ARG A 478 1.14 -13.55 -14.71
C ARG A 478 2.55 -13.61 -14.11
N ALA A 479 3.24 -12.47 -14.11
CA ALA A 479 4.64 -12.38 -13.68
C ALA A 479 4.99 -11.05 -13.03
N ALA A 480 5.87 -11.09 -12.03
CA ALA A 480 6.65 -9.93 -11.61
C ALA A 480 7.66 -9.58 -12.69
N ILE A 481 7.69 -8.34 -13.15
CA ILE A 481 8.58 -7.89 -14.23
C ILE A 481 9.86 -7.29 -13.64
N TYR A 482 9.72 -6.37 -12.69
CA TYR A 482 10.83 -5.74 -11.99
C TYR A 482 10.40 -5.25 -10.61
N GLU A 483 11.37 -4.85 -9.80
CA GLU A 483 11.15 -3.99 -8.63
C GLU A 483 11.87 -2.64 -8.76
N LEU A 484 11.34 -1.61 -8.11
CA LEU A 484 11.89 -0.27 -8.00
C LEU A 484 12.42 -0.05 -6.59
N SER A 485 13.56 0.63 -6.50
CA SER A 485 14.14 1.05 -5.22
C SER A 485 13.33 2.16 -4.57
N THR A 486 13.19 2.08 -3.24
CA THR A 486 12.66 3.14 -2.37
C THR A 486 13.74 3.68 -1.43
N GLY A 487 15.03 3.52 -1.79
CA GLY A 487 16.16 4.01 -1.00
C GLY A 487 16.22 3.42 0.41
N ASN A 488 15.98 2.11 0.55
CA ASN A 488 15.89 1.38 1.83
C ASN A 488 14.76 1.85 2.78
N ASN A 489 13.74 2.55 2.27
CA ASN A 489 12.55 2.88 3.04
C ASN A 489 11.42 1.86 2.83
N ALA A 490 10.63 1.65 3.89
CA ALA A 490 9.41 0.87 3.82
C ALA A 490 8.32 1.64 3.04
N VAL A 491 7.60 0.97 2.12
CA VAL A 491 6.47 1.59 1.42
C VAL A 491 5.26 1.64 2.34
N VAL A 492 4.74 2.84 2.60
CA VAL A 492 3.53 3.04 3.42
C VAL A 492 2.29 3.19 2.55
N SER A 493 2.34 4.06 1.55
CA SER A 493 1.21 4.28 0.64
C SER A 493 1.67 4.74 -0.74
N MET A 494 0.89 4.43 -1.77
CA MET A 494 1.16 4.72 -3.17
C MET A 494 -0.07 5.30 -3.86
N ALA A 495 0.16 6.17 -4.85
CA ALA A 495 -0.90 6.74 -5.67
C ALA A 495 -0.42 6.93 -7.12
N TRP A 496 -1.33 6.72 -8.08
CA TRP A 496 -1.05 6.96 -9.49
C TRP A 496 -1.60 8.30 -9.96
N ASP A 497 -0.74 9.10 -10.59
CA ASP A 497 -1.11 10.30 -11.31
C ASP A 497 -1.25 9.97 -12.80
N THR A 498 -2.48 10.01 -13.29
CA THR A 498 -2.81 9.71 -14.69
C THR A 498 -2.28 10.77 -15.65
N ARG A 499 -2.18 12.03 -15.20
CA ARG A 499 -1.80 13.16 -16.04
C ARG A 499 -0.32 13.20 -16.32
N SER A 500 0.50 13.01 -15.28
CA SER A 500 1.96 12.98 -15.44
C SER A 500 2.49 11.57 -15.73
N SER A 501 1.62 10.55 -15.71
CA SER A 501 2.01 9.14 -15.77
C SER A 501 3.05 8.82 -14.71
N SER A 502 2.78 9.22 -13.47
CA SER A 502 3.69 9.05 -12.34
C SER A 502 3.11 8.14 -11.27
N LEU A 503 3.96 7.27 -10.73
CA LEU A 503 3.70 6.60 -9.47
C LEU A 503 4.31 7.43 -8.34
N PHE A 504 3.50 7.77 -7.35
CA PHE A 504 3.99 8.34 -6.09
C PHE A 504 4.04 7.26 -5.01
N ALA A 505 5.04 7.34 -4.14
CA ALA A 505 5.17 6.47 -2.99
C ALA A 505 5.62 7.27 -1.76
N ALA A 506 4.78 7.31 -0.72
CA ALA A 506 5.15 7.80 0.59
C ALA A 506 5.83 6.66 1.37
N THR A 507 7.05 6.91 1.85
CA THR A 507 7.91 5.86 2.41
C THR A 507 8.49 6.26 3.76
N GLU A 508 8.64 5.27 4.63
CA GLU A 508 9.16 5.44 5.99
C GLU A 508 10.60 4.90 6.10
N CYS A 509 11.55 5.75 6.51
CA CYS A 509 12.86 5.29 6.98
C CYS A 509 12.72 4.62 8.36
N GLN A 510 12.83 3.29 8.39
CA GLN A 510 12.78 2.50 9.64
C GLN A 510 14.04 2.65 10.50
N TYR A 511 15.07 3.33 9.98
CA TYR A 511 16.33 3.62 10.64
C TYR A 511 16.39 5.04 11.20
N MET A 512 15.24 5.71 11.29
CA MET A 512 15.07 7.03 11.86
C MET A 512 14.17 6.94 13.09
N ASP A 513 14.62 7.49 14.22
CA ASP A 513 13.82 7.53 15.43
C ASP A 513 12.76 8.64 15.37
N ARG A 514 11.84 8.64 16.35
CA ARG A 514 10.76 9.64 16.43
C ARG A 514 11.23 11.06 16.76
N LEU A 515 12.53 11.27 16.95
CA LEU A 515 13.15 12.58 17.13
C LEU A 515 13.88 13.04 15.85
N GLY A 516 13.86 12.24 14.79
CA GLY A 516 14.50 12.53 13.50
C GLY A 516 15.97 12.11 13.43
N TYR A 517 16.49 11.39 14.43
CA TYR A 517 17.88 10.91 14.40
C TYR A 517 17.98 9.56 13.72
N THR A 518 18.92 9.41 12.81
CA THR A 518 19.23 8.13 12.17
C THR A 518 20.02 7.22 13.11
N HIS A 519 19.76 5.92 13.07
CA HIS A 519 20.46 4.90 13.85
C HIS A 519 20.76 3.65 13.03
N ASP A 520 21.63 2.78 13.53
CA ASP A 520 22.01 1.53 12.85
C ASP A 520 22.57 1.71 11.43
N TYR A 521 23.29 2.79 11.20
CA TYR A 521 24.03 3.04 9.96
C TYR A 521 25.49 2.62 10.08
N ARG A 522 26.06 2.16 8.96
CA ARG A 522 27.50 1.92 8.77
C ARG A 522 28.01 2.72 7.57
N LYS A 523 29.32 2.88 7.43
CA LYS A 523 29.90 3.45 6.20
C LYS A 523 29.48 2.60 4.99
N ALA A 524 28.94 3.24 3.96
CA ALA A 524 28.52 2.61 2.72
C ALA A 524 29.74 2.11 1.93
N ARG A 525 29.60 0.95 1.28
CA ARG A 525 30.64 0.36 0.43
C ARG A 525 30.22 0.48 -1.03
N ILE A 526 30.17 1.71 -1.53
CA ILE A 526 29.63 2.03 -2.85
C ILE A 526 30.59 1.52 -3.94
N PRO A 527 30.13 0.61 -4.83
CA PRO A 527 30.92 0.22 -6.00
C PRO A 527 31.15 1.42 -6.94
N PRO A 528 32.34 1.58 -7.57
CA PRO A 528 32.61 2.72 -8.46
C PRO A 528 31.63 2.88 -9.62
N TRP A 529 31.06 1.78 -10.13
CA TRP A 529 30.08 1.80 -11.20
C TRP A 529 28.67 2.20 -10.72
N ALA A 530 28.42 2.15 -9.41
CA ALA A 530 27.13 2.47 -8.79
C ALA A 530 27.07 3.90 -8.23
N ASP A 531 28.20 4.61 -8.19
CA ASP A 531 28.29 6.01 -7.76
C ASP A 531 27.90 6.95 -8.92
N ASP A 532 27.30 8.09 -8.60
CA ASP A 532 26.95 9.16 -9.54
C ASP A 532 28.08 10.16 -9.77
N ARG A 533 29.06 10.24 -8.84
CA ARG A 533 30.16 11.23 -8.84
C ARG A 533 31.31 10.95 -9.82
N VAL A 534 31.19 10.00 -10.74
CA VAL A 534 32.29 9.63 -11.66
C VAL A 534 32.50 10.75 -12.70
N GLY A 535 33.33 11.74 -12.37
CA GLY A 535 33.72 12.84 -13.26
C GLY A 535 33.87 14.22 -12.61
N GLU A 536 33.44 14.41 -11.36
CA GLU A 536 33.60 15.66 -10.62
C GLU A 536 34.87 15.61 -9.76
N ASN A 537 35.66 16.68 -9.75
CA ASN A 537 37.00 16.72 -9.15
C ASN A 537 37.01 16.21 -7.69
N GLU A 538 37.92 15.27 -7.41
CA GLU A 538 38.13 14.53 -6.15
C GLU A 538 38.58 15.37 -4.93
N LEU A 539 37.99 16.54 -4.68
CA LEU A 539 38.55 17.48 -3.68
C LEU A 539 37.58 18.15 -2.69
N ASP A 540 36.29 17.82 -2.67
CA ASP A 540 35.42 18.24 -1.57
C ASP A 540 34.87 17.02 -0.82
N ASP A 541 35.40 16.87 0.39
CA ASP A 541 34.99 16.05 1.54
C ASP A 541 34.35 14.68 1.24
N GLU A 542 35.08 13.61 1.62
CA GLU A 542 34.52 12.29 1.89
C GLU A 542 33.46 12.40 3.01
N GLU A 543 32.28 12.96 2.73
CA GLU A 543 31.11 12.72 3.56
C GLU A 543 30.94 11.21 3.62
N ASP A 544 31.09 10.66 4.82
CA ASP A 544 30.95 9.23 5.10
C ASP A 544 29.48 8.83 4.85
N ARG A 545 29.11 8.63 3.57
CA ARG A 545 27.77 8.17 3.14
C ARG A 545 27.39 6.93 3.96
N GLY A 546 26.23 6.97 4.60
CA GLY A 546 25.71 5.88 5.40
C GLY A 546 25.03 4.80 4.56
N TRP A 547 25.08 3.56 5.05
CA TRP A 547 24.21 2.47 4.62
C TRP A 547 23.58 1.79 5.83
N PRO A 548 22.27 1.49 5.84
CA PRO A 548 21.65 0.82 6.96
C PRO A 548 22.24 -0.58 7.18
N ILE A 549 22.56 -0.91 8.43
CA ILE A 549 23.14 -2.21 8.79
C ILE A 549 22.19 -3.36 8.44
N LYS A 550 20.88 -3.13 8.60
CA LYS A 550 19.84 -4.14 8.34
C LYS A 550 19.09 -3.93 7.03
N ALA A 551 19.66 -3.19 6.07
CA ALA A 551 19.03 -2.98 4.77
C ALA A 551 18.65 -4.31 4.12
N PHE A 552 17.50 -4.35 3.45
CA PHE A 552 17.07 -5.56 2.74
C PHE A 552 17.91 -5.78 1.47
N HIS A 553 18.27 -4.70 0.79
CA HIS A 553 19.16 -4.72 -0.37
C HIS A 553 20.60 -4.33 0.02
N GLY A 554 21.57 -4.88 -0.71
CA GLY A 554 22.96 -4.42 -0.63
C GLY A 554 23.25 -3.28 -1.59
N GLU A 555 24.41 -2.63 -1.42
CA GLU A 555 24.86 -1.50 -2.26
C GLU A 555 25.02 -1.83 -3.75
N ASP A 556 25.05 -3.11 -4.13
CA ASP A 556 25.19 -3.59 -5.51
C ASP A 556 23.93 -4.27 -6.08
N PHE A 557 22.81 -4.20 -5.35
CA PHE A 557 21.55 -4.82 -5.76
C PHE A 557 20.90 -4.07 -6.94
N PHE A 558 20.92 -2.74 -6.88
CA PHE A 558 20.48 -1.83 -7.94
C PHE A 558 21.68 -1.27 -8.73
N GLY A 559 21.39 -0.71 -9.89
CA GLY A 559 22.38 -0.09 -10.77
C GLY A 559 22.93 1.23 -10.25
N TYR A 560 22.25 1.88 -9.30
CA TYR A 560 22.67 3.09 -8.59
C TYR A 560 22.56 2.82 -7.08
N CYS A 561 23.65 3.05 -6.34
CA CYS A 561 23.66 2.83 -4.90
C CYS A 561 23.01 4.03 -4.21
N PHE A 562 21.85 3.81 -3.61
CA PHE A 562 21.00 4.87 -3.09
C PHE A 562 20.34 4.46 -1.77
N ASP A 563 20.53 5.31 -0.76
CA ASP A 563 19.80 5.31 0.50
C ASP A 563 19.11 6.66 0.65
N ALA A 564 17.83 6.66 1.05
CA ALA A 564 17.07 7.89 1.25
C ALA A 564 17.48 8.60 2.54
N GLY A 565 17.83 7.85 3.60
CA GLY A 565 18.27 8.40 4.88
C GLY A 565 17.16 8.98 5.76
N GLU A 566 15.96 9.18 5.22
CA GLU A 566 14.83 9.86 5.87
C GLU A 566 13.48 9.46 5.29
N HIS A 567 12.38 9.79 5.94
CA HIS A 567 11.04 9.59 5.37
C HIS A 567 10.89 10.41 4.09
N THR A 568 10.41 9.76 3.02
CA THR A 568 10.55 10.32 1.66
C THR A 568 9.29 10.07 0.83
N LEU A 569 8.84 11.08 0.10
CA LEU A 569 7.89 10.96 -0.99
C LEU A 569 8.64 10.79 -2.32
N PHE A 570 8.57 9.60 -2.91
CA PHE A 570 9.12 9.33 -4.25
C PHE A 570 8.09 9.64 -5.34
N ARG A 571 8.58 10.11 -6.49
CA ARG A 571 7.84 10.24 -7.74
C ARG A 571 8.60 9.54 -8.87
N TYR A 572 8.03 8.47 -9.40
CA TYR A 572 8.52 7.72 -10.56
C TYR A 572 7.73 8.16 -11.80
N THR A 573 8.31 9.02 -12.64
CA THR A 573 7.62 9.60 -13.81
C THR A 573 7.91 8.81 -15.08
N PHE A 574 6.90 8.14 -15.65
CA PHE A 574 7.02 7.30 -16.85
C PHE A 574 6.71 8.11 -18.13
N LYS A 575 7.72 8.39 -18.96
CA LYS A 575 7.58 9.26 -20.15
C LYS A 575 7.74 8.50 -21.47
N PRO A 576 6.75 8.54 -22.39
CA PRO A 576 6.82 7.84 -23.68
C PRO A 576 7.56 8.55 -24.82
N ASP A 577 7.80 9.87 -24.73
CA ASP A 577 8.40 10.69 -25.81
C ASP A 577 9.91 10.98 -25.62
N GLU A 578 10.58 11.38 -26.70
CA GLU A 578 12.05 11.46 -26.93
C GLU A 578 12.84 12.51 -26.10
N ASP A 579 12.27 13.08 -25.05
CA ASP A 579 13.08 13.79 -24.06
C ASP A 579 12.98 13.03 -22.74
N PRO A 580 13.83 12.00 -22.52
CA PRO A 580 13.83 11.24 -21.28
C PRO A 580 14.14 12.10 -20.04
N GLY A 581 14.47 13.38 -20.23
CA GLY A 581 15.20 14.15 -19.24
C GLY A 581 16.58 13.51 -19.01
N PRO A 582 17.43 14.10 -18.16
CA PRO A 582 18.53 13.31 -17.61
C PRO A 582 17.96 12.03 -16.97
N LYS A 583 18.78 10.98 -16.81
CA LYS A 583 18.47 9.86 -15.90
C LYS A 583 18.33 10.46 -14.49
N GLU A 584 17.17 11.03 -14.20
CA GLU A 584 16.88 11.71 -12.95
C GLU A 584 16.90 10.63 -11.88
N LEU A 585 17.95 10.70 -11.07
CA LEU A 585 18.15 9.87 -9.92
C LEU A 585 18.09 10.80 -8.70
N PRO A 586 17.48 10.36 -7.60
CA PRO A 586 17.47 11.12 -6.36
C PRO A 586 18.89 11.27 -5.83
N ALA A 587 19.16 12.38 -5.13
CA ALA A 587 20.44 12.57 -4.46
C ALA A 587 20.57 11.62 -3.26
N PHE A 588 21.79 11.17 -2.97
CA PHE A 588 22.06 10.31 -1.82
C PHE A 588 21.71 11.00 -0.48
N GLY A 589 21.00 10.30 0.40
CA GLY A 589 20.53 10.80 1.69
C GLY A 589 21.64 11.14 2.69
N GLN A 590 21.32 12.02 3.64
CA GLN A 590 22.29 12.59 4.60
C GLN A 590 22.28 11.89 5.97
N ALA A 591 22.14 10.56 5.98
CA ALA A 591 22.07 9.78 7.23
C ALA A 591 23.39 9.83 8.03
N SER A 592 23.28 10.03 9.34
CA SER A 592 24.43 10.13 10.25
C SER A 592 24.88 8.77 10.80
N LEU A 593 26.20 8.57 10.93
CA LEU A 593 26.82 7.32 11.43
C LEU A 593 26.91 7.21 12.96
N TYR A 594 26.67 8.29 13.70
CA TYR A 594 27.16 8.44 15.08
C TYR A 594 26.13 8.17 16.20
N HIS A 595 24.89 7.79 15.87
CA HIS A 595 23.87 7.49 16.87
C HIS A 595 23.60 5.98 16.98
N THR A 596 24.37 5.31 17.82
CA THR A 596 23.94 4.02 18.40
C THR A 596 22.89 4.32 19.47
N SER A 597 21.64 3.90 19.26
CA SER A 597 20.62 3.92 20.31
C SER A 597 21.09 3.08 21.50
N TRP A 598 21.11 3.66 22.70
CA TRP A 598 21.39 2.96 23.96
C TRP A 598 20.15 2.31 24.55
#